data_AF-A0A954UR36-F1
#
_entry.id   AF-A0A954UR36-F1
#
_cell.length_a   1.000
_cell.length_b   1.000
_cell.length_c   1.000
_cell.angle_alpha   90.00
_cell.angle_beta   90.00
_cell.angle_gamma   90.00
#
_symmetry.space_group_name_H-M   'P 1'
#
loop_
_entity.id
_entity.type
_entity.pdbx_description
1 polymer ?
#
loop_
_entity_poly.entity_id
_entity_poly.type
_entity_poly.pdbx_seq_one_letter_code
_entity_poly.pdbx_strand_id
1 'polypeptide(L)'
;MRSKIIVATLLMFSLTQPFSVVAEEPPNPLPETPWRTFRLPVEAKREFKIEKLPDKIRDLDGKRLRIRGYIWPPSVFANEVEDFYLTGEVKNRTVVIRSGEKVPLDACMHVRLKRGTARVHFGPIAVTGTFHVRPIKNKAGDIMLVYFFDADSVERVEKRPSHGPAIMFDL
;
A
#
# COMPACT_ATOMS: atom_id res chain seq x y z
N MET A 1 22.28 -29.20 -57.17
CA MET A 1 22.97 -28.33 -56.18
C MET A 1 22.00 -28.11 -55.02
N ARG A 2 22.02 -28.91 -53.95
CA ARG A 2 22.81 -28.80 -52.70
C ARG A 2 22.71 -27.42 -51.99
N SER A 3 21.90 -27.40 -50.93
CA SER A 3 21.99 -26.62 -49.66
C SER A 3 21.92 -25.08 -49.75
N LYS A 4 21.28 -24.35 -48.84
CA LYS A 4 21.37 -24.45 -47.37
C LYS A 4 20.08 -23.91 -46.70
N ILE A 5 19.60 -24.64 -45.70
CA ILE A 5 18.66 -24.16 -44.69
C ILE A 5 19.49 -23.44 -43.63
N ILE A 6 19.18 -22.18 -43.35
CA ILE A 6 19.72 -21.46 -42.19
C ILE A 6 18.64 -21.52 -41.10
N VAL A 7 18.91 -22.34 -40.07
CA VAL A 7 18.14 -22.34 -38.83
C VAL A 7 18.69 -21.20 -37.98
N ALA A 8 17.93 -20.10 -37.89
CA ALA A 8 18.20 -19.05 -36.92
C ALA A 8 17.51 -19.41 -35.60
N THR A 9 18.24 -20.06 -34.70
CA THR A 9 17.82 -20.27 -33.31
C THR A 9 17.85 -18.91 -32.61
N LEU A 10 16.69 -18.25 -32.55
CA LEU A 10 16.52 -17.03 -31.79
C LEU A 10 16.41 -17.39 -30.30
N LEU A 11 17.53 -17.33 -29.59
CA LEU A 11 17.55 -17.35 -28.13
C LEU A 11 16.89 -16.04 -27.66
N MET A 12 15.58 -16.07 -27.38
CA MET A 12 14.94 -14.99 -26.62
C MET A 12 15.43 -15.09 -25.18
N PHE A 13 16.51 -14.37 -24.88
CA PHE A 13 16.87 -13.96 -23.54
C PHE A 13 15.71 -13.10 -23.02
N SER A 14 14.81 -13.71 -22.25
CA SER A 14 13.79 -12.97 -21.51
C SER A 14 14.54 -12.19 -20.43
N LEU A 15 14.84 -10.93 -20.73
CA LEU A 15 15.35 -9.96 -19.78
C LEU A 15 14.28 -9.80 -18.69
N THR A 16 14.42 -10.55 -17.59
CA THR A 16 13.75 -10.23 -16.33
C THR A 16 14.39 -8.96 -15.80
N GLN A 17 14.03 -7.81 -16.38
CA GLN A 17 14.39 -6.53 -15.81
C GLN A 17 13.76 -6.46 -14.42
N PRO A 18 14.53 -6.06 -13.38
CA PRO A 18 13.93 -5.73 -12.10
C PRO A 18 13.04 -4.52 -12.35
N PHE A 19 11.73 -4.76 -12.40
CA PHE A 19 10.74 -3.69 -12.50
C PHE A 19 10.85 -2.87 -11.21
N SER A 20 11.40 -1.65 -11.28
CA SER A 20 10.99 -0.61 -10.34
C SER A 20 9.52 -0.32 -10.67
N VAL A 21 8.60 -0.87 -9.88
CA VAL A 21 7.14 -0.84 -10.08
C VAL A 21 6.59 0.54 -9.72
N VAL A 22 7.04 1.57 -10.42
CA VAL A 22 6.35 2.85 -10.42
C VAL A 22 6.06 3.18 -11.87
N ALA A 23 5.02 2.54 -12.39
CA ALA A 23 4.48 2.81 -13.71
C ALA A 23 3.70 4.14 -13.71
N GLU A 24 3.49 4.70 -14.90
CA GLU A 24 2.53 5.79 -15.07
C GLU A 24 1.10 5.27 -14.89
N GLU A 25 0.18 6.16 -14.47
CA GLU A 25 -1.24 5.82 -14.29
C GLU A 25 -1.84 5.35 -15.63
N PRO A 26 -2.53 4.19 -15.67
CA PRO A 26 -3.13 3.69 -16.90
C PRO A 26 -4.30 4.59 -17.35
N PRO A 27 -4.63 4.61 -18.66
CA PRO A 27 -5.66 5.50 -19.21
C PRO A 27 -7.09 5.21 -18.70
N ASN A 28 -7.34 4.01 -18.17
CA ASN A 28 -8.62 3.65 -17.55
C ASN A 28 -8.36 2.86 -16.25
N PRO A 29 -8.03 3.53 -15.14
CA PRO A 29 -7.74 2.87 -13.88
C PRO A 29 -9.01 2.35 -13.22
N LEU A 30 -8.87 1.34 -12.35
CA LEU A 30 -9.95 0.90 -11.47
C LEU A 30 -10.50 2.10 -10.66
N PRO A 31 -11.82 2.18 -10.38
CA PRO A 31 -12.38 3.23 -9.54
C PRO A 31 -11.67 3.33 -8.19
N GLU A 32 -11.39 4.56 -7.76
CA GLU A 32 -10.72 4.82 -6.48
C GLU A 32 -11.63 4.53 -5.30
N THR A 33 -11.13 3.78 -4.33
CA THR A 33 -11.73 3.66 -3.00
C THR A 33 -11.20 4.78 -2.11
N PRO A 34 -12.04 5.73 -1.65
CA PRO A 34 -11.57 6.88 -0.89
C PRO A 34 -11.24 6.51 0.57
N TRP A 35 -10.30 7.24 1.18
CA TRP A 35 -9.85 6.98 2.56
C TRP A 35 -10.95 7.02 3.61
N ARG A 36 -11.98 7.86 3.41
CA ARG A 36 -13.14 7.93 4.31
C ARG A 36 -13.88 6.60 4.48
N THR A 37 -13.76 5.69 3.51
CA THR A 37 -14.38 4.37 3.55
C THR A 37 -13.82 3.54 4.71
N PHE A 38 -12.51 3.66 4.95
CA PHE A 38 -11.77 2.86 5.93
C PHE A 38 -11.79 3.46 7.34
N ARG A 39 -12.44 4.62 7.53
CA ARG A 39 -12.53 5.28 8.84
C ARG A 39 -13.32 4.42 9.83
N LEU A 40 -12.72 4.19 10.98
CA LEU A 40 -13.35 3.56 12.13
C LEU A 40 -14.04 4.62 13.00
N PRO A 41 -15.19 4.32 13.61
CA PRO A 41 -15.77 5.16 14.65
C PRO A 41 -14.93 4.99 15.93
N VAL A 42 -13.96 5.88 16.15
CA VAL A 42 -12.95 5.68 17.19
C VAL A 42 -13.35 6.31 18.53
N GLU A 43 -13.66 5.48 19.53
CA GLU A 43 -13.22 5.69 20.92
C GLU A 43 -12.18 4.60 21.25
N ALA A 44 -10.93 4.81 20.85
CA ALA A 44 -9.82 3.85 20.98
C ALA A 44 -9.31 3.75 22.43
N LYS A 45 -10.14 3.21 23.31
CA LYS A 45 -9.74 2.85 24.67
C LYS A 45 -10.15 1.45 25.10
N ARG A 46 -10.99 0.72 24.33
CA ARG A 46 -11.42 -0.64 24.73
C ARG A 46 -11.29 -1.59 23.55
N GLU A 47 -10.52 -2.66 23.76
CA GLU A 47 -10.40 -3.89 22.95
C GLU A 47 -10.93 -3.76 21.51
N PHE A 48 -10.05 -3.38 20.57
CA PHE A 48 -10.36 -3.54 19.15
C PHE A 48 -10.62 -5.03 18.89
N LYS A 49 -11.82 -5.35 18.41
CA LYS A 49 -12.28 -6.69 18.03
C LYS A 49 -12.64 -6.64 16.55
N ILE A 50 -12.06 -7.54 15.75
CA ILE A 50 -12.27 -7.58 14.30
C ILE A 50 -13.76 -7.75 13.96
N GLU A 51 -14.51 -8.41 14.84
CA GLU A 51 -15.94 -8.64 14.77
C GLU A 51 -16.75 -7.33 14.90
N LYS A 52 -16.17 -6.28 15.47
CA LYS A 52 -16.78 -4.95 15.61
C LYS A 52 -16.46 -4.01 14.44
N LEU A 53 -15.78 -4.50 13.41
CA LEU A 53 -15.56 -3.70 12.22
C LEU A 53 -16.90 -3.38 11.53
N PRO A 54 -17.09 -2.15 11.06
CA PRO A 54 -18.25 -1.80 10.25
C PRO A 54 -18.40 -2.75 9.04
N ASP A 55 -19.64 -3.13 8.72
CA ASP A 55 -19.96 -4.04 7.59
C ASP A 55 -19.33 -3.56 6.29
N LYS A 56 -19.44 -2.25 6.01
CA LYS A 56 -18.82 -1.59 4.85
C LYS A 56 -17.30 -1.82 4.71
N ILE A 57 -16.59 -2.17 5.80
CA ILE A 57 -15.15 -2.47 5.80
C ILE A 57 -14.94 -3.98 5.70
N ARG A 58 -15.75 -4.77 6.40
CA ARG A 58 -15.72 -6.25 6.33
C ARG A 58 -16.01 -6.73 4.91
N ASP A 59 -16.95 -6.10 4.23
CA ASP A 59 -17.35 -6.43 2.84
C ASP A 59 -16.25 -6.15 1.81
N LEU A 60 -15.23 -5.36 2.18
CA LEU A 60 -14.07 -5.07 1.34
C LEU A 60 -12.98 -6.14 1.47
N ASP A 61 -13.03 -7.00 2.48
CA ASP A 61 -12.03 -8.04 2.69
C ASP A 61 -11.99 -9.00 1.48
N GLY A 62 -10.79 -9.22 0.95
CA GLY A 62 -10.56 -9.99 -0.27
C GLY A 62 -10.95 -9.28 -1.57
N LYS A 63 -11.46 -8.04 -1.53
CA LYS A 63 -11.81 -7.28 -2.74
C LYS A 63 -10.58 -6.64 -3.37
N ARG A 64 -10.57 -6.59 -4.69
CA ARG A 64 -9.57 -5.85 -5.46
C ARG A 64 -9.95 -4.37 -5.46
N LEU A 65 -9.08 -3.52 -4.90
CA LEU A 65 -9.31 -2.08 -4.77
C LEU A 65 -8.18 -1.29 -5.44
N ARG A 66 -8.44 0.00 -5.63
CA ARG A 66 -7.41 0.99 -5.97
C ARG A 66 -7.47 2.14 -4.98
N ILE A 67 -6.34 2.41 -4.34
CA ILE A 67 -6.25 3.40 -3.26
C ILE A 67 -5.09 4.34 -3.56
N ARG A 68 -5.35 5.65 -3.55
CA ARG A 68 -4.28 6.65 -3.60
C ARG A 68 -3.71 6.90 -2.21
N GLY A 69 -2.44 7.23 -2.12
CA GLY A 69 -1.81 7.60 -0.87
C GLY A 69 -0.35 7.99 -1.04
N TYR A 70 0.39 7.94 0.04
CA TYR A 70 1.83 8.21 0.06
C TYR A 70 2.58 7.00 0.60
N ILE A 71 3.76 6.73 0.03
CA ILE A 71 4.66 5.69 0.54
C ILE A 71 5.27 6.18 1.85
N TRP A 72 5.04 5.41 2.91
CA TRP A 72 5.86 5.42 4.10
C TRP A 72 6.79 4.22 4.06
N PRO A 73 8.11 4.40 3.87
CA PRO A 73 9.04 3.29 3.90
C PRO A 73 9.36 2.86 5.34
N PRO A 74 9.65 1.57 5.59
CA PRO A 74 10.06 1.09 6.91
C PRO A 74 11.39 1.70 7.38
N SER A 75 12.21 2.20 6.47
CA SER A 75 13.46 2.91 6.74
C SER A 75 13.51 4.20 5.91
N VAL A 76 13.94 5.31 6.52
CA VAL A 76 14.12 6.60 5.85
C VAL A 76 15.25 6.60 4.82
N PHE A 77 16.13 5.60 4.86
CA PHE A 77 17.24 5.44 3.92
C PHE A 77 16.91 4.47 2.77
N ALA A 78 15.70 3.90 2.74
CA ALA A 78 15.29 2.99 1.68
C ALA A 78 15.05 3.75 0.37
N ASN A 79 15.66 3.29 -0.72
CA ASN A 79 15.42 3.81 -2.07
C ASN A 79 14.36 2.99 -2.83
N GLU A 80 14.20 1.73 -2.45
CA GLU A 80 13.22 0.79 -3.00
C GLU A 80 12.63 -0.06 -1.87
N VAL A 81 11.37 -0.45 -2.00
CA VAL A 81 10.62 -1.19 -0.97
C VAL A 81 9.73 -2.28 -1.58
N GLU A 82 9.71 -3.45 -0.96
CA GLU A 82 8.74 -4.53 -1.22
C GLU A 82 7.54 -4.43 -0.28
N ASP A 83 7.78 -3.96 0.95
CA ASP A 83 6.79 -3.69 1.98
C ASP A 83 6.87 -2.22 2.42
N PHE A 84 5.72 -1.56 2.53
CA PHE A 84 5.63 -0.17 2.98
C PHE A 84 4.27 0.11 3.64
N TYR A 85 4.13 1.22 4.34
CA TYR A 85 2.82 1.68 4.80
C TYR A 85 2.25 2.71 3.82
N LEU A 86 0.99 2.56 3.45
CA LEU A 86 0.27 3.54 2.65
C LEU A 86 -0.53 4.44 3.58
N THR A 87 -0.39 5.76 3.42
CA THR A 87 -1.13 6.74 4.22
C THR A 87 -1.98 7.66 3.34
N GLY A 88 -3.14 8.07 3.84
CA GLY A 88 -4.04 9.01 3.13
C GLY A 88 -3.71 10.47 3.35
N GLU A 89 -2.87 10.78 4.34
CA GLU A 89 -2.37 12.12 4.64
C GLU A 89 -0.94 12.01 5.17
N VAL A 90 -0.14 13.05 4.94
CA VAL A 90 1.21 13.20 5.50
C VAL A 90 1.30 14.59 6.11
N LYS A 91 1.56 14.67 7.42
CA LYS A 91 1.99 15.90 8.11
C LYS A 91 3.38 15.68 8.72
N ASN A 92 4.28 16.65 8.56
CA ASN A 92 5.64 16.68 9.12
C ASN A 92 6.52 15.43 8.85
N ARG A 93 6.22 14.69 7.77
CA ARG A 93 7.05 13.60 7.22
C ARG A 93 7.43 12.49 8.22
N THR A 94 6.74 12.40 9.38
CA THR A 94 7.09 11.44 10.43
C THR A 94 5.87 10.93 11.27
N VAL A 95 5.31 9.77 10.96
CA VAL A 95 4.70 8.74 11.82
C VAL A 95 5.80 8.08 12.65
N VAL A 96 6.07 8.65 13.82
CA VAL A 96 6.85 7.96 14.83
C VAL A 96 5.92 6.96 15.51
N ILE A 97 6.00 5.67 15.15
CA ILE A 97 5.48 4.60 16.03
C ILE A 97 6.49 4.45 17.18
N ARG A 98 6.57 5.45 18.05
CA ARG A 98 7.18 5.27 19.38
C ARG A 98 6.23 4.39 20.15
N SER A 99 6.76 3.38 20.85
CA SER A 99 5.98 2.59 21.79
C SER A 99 5.28 3.55 22.77
N GLY A 100 3.95 3.67 22.67
CA GLY A 100 3.15 4.48 23.61
C GLY A 100 2.32 5.62 23.01
N GLU A 101 2.54 6.06 21.76
CA GLU A 101 1.67 7.05 21.11
C GLU A 101 0.61 6.42 20.22
N LYS A 102 -0.62 6.96 20.28
CA LYS A 102 -1.81 6.39 19.63
C LYS A 102 -1.95 6.90 18.20
N VAL A 103 -1.35 6.20 17.25
CA VAL A 103 -1.75 6.31 15.84
C VAL A 103 -3.15 5.70 15.68
N PRO A 104 -4.12 6.37 15.04
CA PRO A 104 -5.41 5.74 14.75
C PRO A 104 -5.20 4.44 13.97
N LEU A 105 -5.87 3.35 14.38
CA LEU A 105 -5.70 2.01 13.80
C LEU A 105 -5.98 1.95 12.29
N ASP A 106 -6.70 2.95 11.78
CA ASP A 106 -7.14 3.15 10.41
C ASP A 106 -6.34 4.22 9.65
N ALA A 107 -5.30 4.79 10.26
CA ALA A 107 -4.52 5.88 9.66
C ALA A 107 -3.60 5.42 8.51
N CYS A 108 -3.25 4.14 8.49
CA CYS A 108 -2.44 3.56 7.41
C CYS A 108 -2.77 2.09 7.14
N MET A 109 -2.30 1.61 6.00
CA MET A 109 -2.41 0.23 5.56
C MET A 109 -1.02 -0.33 5.31
N HIS A 110 -0.75 -1.56 5.74
CA HIS A 110 0.47 -2.24 5.35
C HIS A 110 0.31 -2.78 3.92
N VAL A 111 1.16 -2.35 3.00
CA VAL A 111 1.19 -2.78 1.61
C VAL A 111 2.39 -3.70 1.39
N ARG A 112 2.13 -4.85 0.77
CA ARG A 112 3.15 -5.77 0.26
C ARG A 112 3.02 -5.90 -1.24
N LEU A 113 4.10 -5.67 -1.97
CA LEU A 113 4.14 -5.97 -3.40
C LEU A 113 4.18 -7.48 -3.60
N LYS A 114 3.30 -8.00 -4.46
CA LYS A 114 3.34 -9.42 -4.84
C LYS A 114 4.62 -9.77 -5.60
N ARG A 115 5.19 -8.81 -6.34
CA ARG A 115 6.40 -8.98 -7.16
C ARG A 115 7.15 -7.65 -7.29
N GLY A 116 8.48 -7.73 -7.27
CA GLY A 116 9.36 -6.58 -7.52
C GLY A 116 9.40 -5.57 -6.37
N THR A 117 9.99 -4.42 -6.63
CA THR A 117 10.16 -3.33 -5.66
C THR A 117 9.49 -2.07 -6.18
N ALA A 118 8.99 -1.21 -5.28
CA ALA A 118 8.55 0.14 -5.61
C ALA A 118 9.66 1.12 -5.24
N ARG A 119 9.98 2.06 -6.15
CA ARG A 119 10.90 3.14 -5.83
C ARG A 119 10.24 4.09 -4.82
N VAL A 120 10.95 4.37 -3.74
CA VAL A 120 10.49 5.33 -2.73
C VAL A 120 10.36 6.71 -3.36
N HIS A 121 9.19 7.30 -3.20
CA HIS A 121 8.81 8.57 -3.80
C HIS A 121 7.94 9.37 -2.82
N PHE A 122 8.18 10.67 -2.73
CA PHE A 122 7.49 11.55 -1.77
C PHE A 122 6.18 12.14 -2.31
N GLY A 123 5.88 12.00 -3.60
CA GLY A 123 4.60 12.40 -4.17
C GLY A 123 3.54 11.31 -4.05
N PRO A 124 2.31 11.62 -4.47
CA PRO A 124 1.21 10.68 -4.37
C PRO A 124 1.41 9.50 -5.32
N ILE A 125 0.98 8.34 -4.86
CA ILE A 125 0.93 7.10 -5.61
C ILE A 125 -0.49 6.55 -5.60
N ALA A 126 -0.76 5.63 -6.52
CA ALA A 126 -1.89 4.74 -6.42
C ALA A 126 -1.42 3.29 -6.31
N VAL A 127 -2.08 2.54 -5.44
CA VAL A 127 -1.85 1.11 -5.23
C VAL A 127 -3.08 0.36 -5.70
N THR A 128 -2.91 -0.61 -6.59
CA THR A 128 -3.97 -1.53 -7.01
C THR A 128 -3.63 -2.93 -6.54
N GLY A 129 -4.59 -3.63 -5.97
CA GLY A 129 -4.33 -4.94 -5.34
C GLY A 129 -5.50 -5.44 -4.51
N THR A 130 -5.25 -6.47 -3.71
CA THR A 130 -6.27 -7.13 -2.87
C THR A 130 -6.20 -6.58 -1.45
N PHE A 131 -7.32 -6.04 -0.97
CA PHE A 131 -7.45 -5.53 0.39
C PHE A 131 -7.76 -6.66 1.36
N HIS A 132 -7.16 -6.59 2.55
CA HIS A 132 -7.33 -7.55 3.62
C HIS A 132 -7.56 -6.88 4.96
N VAL A 133 -8.50 -7.44 5.72
CA VAL A 133 -8.65 -7.13 7.15
C VAL A 133 -7.82 -8.14 7.94
N ARG A 134 -6.59 -7.76 8.29
CA ARG A 134 -5.65 -8.62 9.03
C ARG A 134 -4.92 -7.81 10.11
N PRO A 135 -5.33 -7.93 11.39
CA PRO A 135 -4.67 -7.24 12.47
C PRO A 135 -3.19 -7.63 12.60
N ILE A 136 -2.31 -6.64 12.57
CA ILE A 136 -0.88 -6.79 12.86
C ILE A 136 -0.68 -6.45 14.32
N LYS A 137 -0.05 -7.37 15.08
CA LYS A 137 0.22 -7.21 16.51
C LYS A 137 1.69 -6.94 16.77
N ASN A 138 1.98 -6.15 17.80
CA ASN A 138 3.35 -6.01 18.34
C ASN A 138 3.74 -7.27 19.14
N LYS A 139 4.97 -7.31 19.65
CA LYS A 139 5.47 -8.42 20.50
C LYS A 139 4.71 -8.57 21.82
N ALA A 140 4.07 -7.51 22.31
CA ALA A 140 3.23 -7.53 23.51
C ALA A 140 1.79 -8.00 23.25
N GLY A 141 1.42 -8.23 21.98
CA GLY A 141 0.08 -8.66 21.57
C GLY A 141 -0.89 -7.52 21.24
N ASP A 142 -0.47 -6.26 21.35
CA ASP A 142 -1.30 -5.11 21.01
C ASP A 142 -1.45 -4.97 19.50
N ILE A 143 -2.66 -4.63 19.05
CA ILE A 143 -2.95 -4.39 17.64
C ILE A 143 -2.37 -3.04 17.23
N MET A 144 -1.46 -3.06 16.27
CA MET A 144 -0.82 -1.89 15.70
C MET A 144 -1.55 -1.38 14.46
N LEU A 145 -2.02 -2.29 13.61
CA LEU A 145 -2.64 -2.00 12.31
C LEU A 145 -3.71 -3.04 12.02
N VAL A 146 -4.74 -2.65 11.25
CA VAL A 146 -5.87 -3.54 10.91
C VAL A 146 -5.87 -3.92 9.43
N TYR A 147 -5.35 -3.04 8.57
CA TYR A 147 -5.49 -3.15 7.13
C TYR A 147 -4.19 -3.59 6.47
N PHE A 148 -4.31 -4.59 5.62
CA PHE A 148 -3.23 -5.14 4.81
C PHE A 148 -3.61 -5.12 3.33
N PHE A 149 -2.64 -4.98 2.44
CA PHE A 149 -2.89 -4.83 1.01
C PHE A 149 -1.85 -5.58 0.19
N ASP A 150 -2.27 -6.64 -0.50
CA ASP A 150 -1.42 -7.37 -1.44
C ASP A 150 -1.47 -6.66 -2.80
N ALA A 151 -0.47 -5.82 -3.06
CA ALA A 151 -0.39 -4.95 -4.22
C ALA A 151 0.05 -5.71 -5.48
N ASP A 152 -0.77 -5.56 -6.52
CA ASP A 152 -0.46 -5.99 -7.89
C ASP A 152 0.39 -4.92 -8.61
N SER A 153 0.10 -3.64 -8.37
CA SER A 153 0.79 -2.51 -8.98
C SER A 153 0.87 -1.30 -8.06
N VAL A 154 1.91 -0.49 -8.29
CA VAL A 154 2.08 0.85 -7.73
C VAL A 154 2.35 1.81 -8.89
N GLU A 155 1.62 2.91 -8.90
CA GLU A 155 1.62 3.91 -9.97
C GLU A 155 1.93 5.28 -9.40
N ARG A 156 2.74 6.08 -10.08
CA ARG A 156 2.81 7.52 -9.80
C ARG A 156 1.55 8.17 -10.32
N VAL A 157 0.98 9.06 -9.51
CA VAL A 157 -0.21 9.83 -9.88
C VAL A 157 0.03 11.30 -9.53
N GLU A 158 -0.60 12.21 -10.26
CA GLU A 158 -0.56 13.64 -9.91
C GLU A 158 -1.62 13.98 -8.86
N LYS A 159 -2.77 13.31 -8.94
CA LYS A 159 -3.92 13.57 -8.08
C LYS A 159 -3.66 13.08 -6.66
N ARG A 160 -3.82 13.98 -5.68
CA ARG A 160 -3.72 13.66 -4.25
C ARG A 160 -4.83 12.69 -3.81
N PRO A 161 -4.58 11.87 -2.76
CA PRO A 161 -5.63 11.05 -2.17
C PRO A 161 -6.78 11.90 -1.64
N SER A 162 -7.98 11.33 -1.62
CA SER A 162 -9.10 11.92 -0.88
C SER A 162 -8.74 12.04 0.61
N HIS A 163 -9.03 13.19 1.25
CA HIS A 163 -8.72 13.45 2.66
C HIS A 163 -8.93 12.22 3.58
N GLY A 164 -7.84 11.69 4.13
CA GLY A 164 -7.85 10.70 5.21
C GLY A 164 -8.14 11.34 6.57
N PRO A 165 -8.20 10.57 7.67
CA PRO A 165 -8.06 11.17 8.99
C PRO A 165 -6.66 11.82 9.08
N ALA A 166 -6.60 13.11 9.42
CA ALA A 166 -5.34 13.79 9.65
C ALA A 166 -4.68 13.19 10.89
N ILE A 167 -3.47 12.65 10.74
CA ILE A 167 -2.65 12.33 11.90
C ILE A 167 -2.10 13.67 12.40
N MET A 168 -2.67 14.16 13.50
CA MET A 168 -2.19 15.33 14.22
C MET A 168 -1.05 14.90 15.13
N PHE A 169 0.15 15.43 14.88
CA PHE A 169 1.24 15.42 15.84
C PHE A 169 1.47 16.86 16.26
N ASP A 170 1.29 17.14 17.55
CA ASP A 170 1.85 18.35 18.15
C ASP A 170 3.34 18.10 18.35
N LEU A 171 4.19 18.97 17.78
CA LEU A 171 5.64 18.95 17.93
C LEU A 171 6.07 19.50 19.30
#